data_AF-A0A1J4N106-F1
#
_entry.id   AF-A0A1J4N106-F1
#
_cell.length_a   1.000
_cell.length_b   1.000
_cell.length_c   1.000
_cell.angle_alpha   90.00
_cell.angle_beta   90.00
_cell.angle_gamma   90.00
#
_symmetry.space_group_name_H-M   'P 1'
#
loop_
_entity.id
_entity.type
_entity.pdbx_description
1 polymer ?
#
loop_
_entity_poly.entity_id
_entity_poly.type
_entity_poly.pdbx_seq_one_letter_code
_entity_poly.pdbx_strand_id
1 'polypeptide(L)'
;MVFGVRTRKQLMKQYEPMADYGFLGPDSVAWKVWGHPTSYVLGFARSVTIEHFDPNLAAAVVQSGGVKYRPSTRYGRTLRYFAMQLFAGAEQTCRAADVLVKVHSKAIGHDPVTGGEYDANKPSSQLWIHMTAWHSILKCYEMFGPGRLSEDEENQFWAECREIAKLQTIDPSTVPASREEVHRYFEDWRPHLAASEAAQDMIHFIIPLKVALPPGMPAWQKALLAPAMWVMSKGVISTYPRYMREMANLRQGPLLDAAVRIPNKLLHALLFRSLNARLALFGLLAPQATPVAAPAILRIPPLSDKVWEVREAQAHFGFDIPSAAHPDLRAKQRERVFDKGESPSDEGLLESEQHIGVLDVHEAARVGRAS
;
A
#
# COMPACT_ATOMS: atom_id res chain seq x y z
N MET A 1 7.85 -1.75 -30.32
CA MET A 1 6.63 -2.28 -29.67
C MET A 1 5.44 -1.83 -30.48
N VAL A 2 4.68 -2.76 -31.05
CA VAL A 2 3.44 -2.44 -31.77
C VAL A 2 2.43 -1.93 -30.74
N PHE A 3 2.08 -0.64 -30.81
CA PHE A 3 1.00 -0.02 -30.03
C PHE A 3 -0.38 -0.46 -30.57
N GLY A 4 -0.65 -1.77 -30.54
CA GLY A 4 -1.96 -2.32 -30.88
C GLY A 4 -2.83 -2.40 -29.64
N VAL A 5 -4.06 -1.87 -29.71
CA VAL A 5 -5.09 -2.11 -28.69
C VAL A 5 -5.36 -3.61 -28.64
N ARG A 6 -5.02 -4.28 -27.53
CA ARG A 6 -5.26 -5.72 -27.37
C ARG A 6 -6.69 -5.95 -26.89
N THR A 7 -7.33 -6.98 -27.43
CA THR A 7 -8.63 -7.45 -26.91
C THR A 7 -8.47 -8.06 -25.52
N ARG A 8 -9.54 -8.10 -24.72
CA ARG A 8 -9.53 -8.78 -23.40
C ARG A 8 -9.03 -10.22 -23.51
N LYS A 9 -9.49 -10.97 -24.51
CA LYS A 9 -9.07 -12.36 -24.77
C LYS A 9 -7.56 -12.49 -25.02
N GLN A 10 -6.95 -11.55 -25.74
CA GLN A 10 -5.50 -11.53 -25.96
C GLN A 10 -4.72 -11.15 -24.69
N LEU A 11 -5.29 -10.29 -23.84
CA LEU A 11 -4.68 -9.92 -22.56
C LEU A 11 -4.74 -11.08 -21.57
N MET A 12 -5.86 -11.80 -21.48
CA MET A 12 -6.03 -12.95 -20.57
C MET A 12 -5.00 -14.05 -20.80
N LYS A 13 -4.61 -14.31 -22.06
CA LYS A 13 -3.59 -15.34 -22.39
C LYS A 13 -2.19 -15.08 -21.82
N GLN A 14 -1.94 -13.90 -21.24
CA GLN A 14 -0.65 -13.55 -20.64
C GLN A 14 -0.58 -13.85 -19.14
N TYR A 15 -1.69 -14.30 -18.55
CA TYR A 15 -1.79 -14.48 -17.10
C TYR A 15 -2.48 -15.81 -16.78
N GLU A 16 -1.94 -16.49 -15.78
CA GLU A 16 -2.53 -17.70 -15.24
C GLU A 16 -3.68 -17.38 -14.27
N PRO A 17 -4.69 -18.26 -14.17
CA PRO A 17 -5.68 -18.20 -13.10
C PRO A 17 -5.05 -18.24 -11.71
N MET A 18 -5.67 -17.55 -10.74
CA MET A 18 -5.35 -17.75 -9.33
C MET A 18 -5.87 -19.10 -8.85
N ALA A 19 -5.27 -19.65 -7.79
CA ALA A 19 -5.73 -20.91 -7.19
C ALA A 19 -7.17 -20.80 -6.65
N ASP A 20 -7.47 -19.69 -5.97
CA ASP A 20 -8.78 -19.34 -5.43
C ASP A 20 -8.97 -17.82 -5.44
N TYR A 21 -10.09 -17.31 -4.90
CA TYR A 21 -10.31 -15.85 -4.76
C TYR A 21 -9.53 -15.22 -3.59
N GLY A 22 -8.82 -16.01 -2.78
CA GLY A 22 -8.19 -15.51 -1.57
C GLY A 22 -9.22 -15.13 -0.52
N PHE A 23 -9.15 -13.88 -0.05
CA PHE A 23 -9.99 -13.38 1.05
C PHE A 23 -11.12 -12.47 0.59
N LEU A 24 -11.10 -12.05 -0.68
CA LEU A 24 -12.08 -11.13 -1.25
C LEU A 24 -12.43 -11.56 -2.66
N GLY A 25 -13.72 -11.54 -2.99
CA GLY A 25 -14.22 -11.94 -4.31
C GLY A 25 -14.59 -10.77 -5.23
N PRO A 26 -14.99 -11.05 -6.48
CA PRO A 26 -15.43 -10.05 -7.44
C PRO A 26 -16.66 -9.25 -6.99
N ASP A 27 -17.44 -9.78 -6.04
CA ASP A 27 -18.60 -9.11 -5.43
C ASP A 27 -18.24 -8.28 -4.20
N SER A 28 -16.95 -8.23 -3.81
CA SER A 28 -16.48 -7.40 -2.71
C SER A 28 -16.47 -5.91 -3.09
N VAL A 29 -16.80 -5.06 -2.11
CA VAL A 29 -16.70 -3.61 -2.31
C VAL A 29 -15.23 -3.19 -2.34
N ALA A 30 -14.36 -3.88 -1.62
CA ALA A 30 -12.93 -3.72 -1.68
C ALA A 30 -12.39 -3.91 -3.11
N TRP A 31 -12.82 -4.92 -3.88
CA TRP A 31 -12.43 -5.04 -5.29
C TRP A 31 -12.91 -3.86 -6.14
N LYS A 32 -14.15 -3.41 -5.93
CA LYS A 32 -14.73 -2.24 -6.61
C LYS A 32 -13.91 -0.98 -6.35
N VAL A 33 -13.54 -0.73 -5.09
CA VAL A 33 -12.83 0.47 -4.66
C VAL A 33 -11.34 0.37 -5.01
N TRP A 34 -10.63 -0.64 -4.52
CA TRP A 34 -9.19 -0.81 -4.73
C TRP A 34 -8.80 -1.09 -6.18
N GLY A 35 -9.68 -1.73 -6.97
CA GLY A 35 -9.48 -1.94 -8.40
C GLY A 35 -9.67 -0.69 -9.27
N HIS A 36 -10.19 0.40 -8.70
CA HIS A 36 -10.36 1.66 -9.42
C HIS A 36 -9.04 2.45 -9.53
N PRO A 37 -8.75 3.11 -10.68
CA PRO A 37 -7.50 3.85 -10.88
C PRO A 37 -7.17 4.93 -9.84
N THR A 38 -8.18 5.50 -9.18
CA THR A 38 -7.95 6.47 -8.10
C THR A 38 -7.17 5.88 -6.94
N SER A 39 -7.27 4.56 -6.73
CA SER A 39 -6.76 3.86 -5.56
C SER A 39 -5.24 3.72 -5.61
N TYR A 40 -4.71 3.08 -6.65
CA TYR A 40 -3.26 2.89 -6.79
C TYR A 40 -2.50 4.12 -7.31
N VAL A 41 -3.20 5.23 -7.65
CA VAL A 41 -2.56 6.50 -8.05
C VAL A 41 -2.68 7.56 -6.95
N LEU A 42 -3.90 7.98 -6.60
CA LEU A 42 -4.13 9.08 -5.65
C LEU A 42 -4.24 8.57 -4.20
N GLY A 43 -5.02 7.51 -3.99
CA GLY A 43 -5.29 6.95 -2.67
C GLY A 43 -4.02 6.42 -2.02
N PHE A 44 -3.19 5.71 -2.77
CA PHE A 44 -1.92 5.21 -2.28
C PHE A 44 -0.95 6.35 -1.93
N ALA A 45 -0.82 7.36 -2.80
CA ALA A 45 0.00 8.54 -2.52
C ALA A 45 -0.47 9.30 -1.25
N ARG A 46 -1.78 9.46 -1.08
CA ARG A 46 -2.38 10.03 0.13
C ARG A 46 -2.08 9.18 1.37
N SER A 47 -2.21 7.86 1.27
CA SER A 47 -1.94 6.95 2.39
C SER A 47 -0.52 7.11 2.91
N VAL A 48 0.45 6.88 2.01
CA VAL A 48 1.85 6.84 2.40
C VAL A 48 2.35 8.18 2.91
N THR A 49 1.76 9.30 2.51
CA THR A 49 2.19 10.62 3.02
C THR A 49 1.53 10.97 4.35
N ILE A 50 0.29 10.53 4.60
CA ILE A 50 -0.35 10.68 5.93
C ILE A 50 0.33 9.79 6.95
N GLU A 51 0.69 8.58 6.54
CA GLU A 51 1.46 7.61 7.31
C GLU A 51 2.68 8.25 7.99
N HIS A 52 3.44 9.09 7.25
CA HIS A 52 4.67 9.74 7.74
C HIS A 52 4.47 10.77 8.85
N PHE A 53 3.24 11.19 9.15
CA PHE A 53 3.00 12.03 10.32
C PHE A 53 3.14 11.23 11.63
N ASP A 54 3.10 9.91 11.61
CA ASP A 54 3.48 9.11 12.79
C ASP A 54 5.01 9.08 12.91
N PRO A 55 5.58 9.61 14.01
CA PRO A 55 7.03 9.76 14.14
C PRO A 55 7.75 8.41 14.26
N ASN A 56 7.12 7.41 14.89
CA ASN A 56 7.65 6.04 14.97
C ASN A 56 7.77 5.41 13.58
N LEU A 57 6.75 5.57 12.73
CA LEU A 57 6.80 5.15 11.35
C LEU A 57 7.89 5.88 10.58
N ALA A 58 7.95 7.21 10.69
CA ALA A 58 8.95 8.01 10.00
C ALA A 58 10.38 7.55 10.37
N ALA A 59 10.62 7.28 11.66
CA ALA A 59 11.89 6.74 12.14
C ALA A 59 12.22 5.36 11.54
N ALA A 60 11.26 4.43 11.56
CA ALA A 60 11.41 3.10 10.98
C ALA A 60 11.72 3.15 9.47
N VAL A 61 11.05 4.05 8.74
CA VAL A 61 11.28 4.25 7.30
C VAL A 61 12.69 4.78 7.04
N VAL A 62 13.12 5.80 7.79
CA VAL A 62 14.47 6.38 7.67
C VAL A 62 15.54 5.33 7.96
N GLN A 63 15.41 4.58 9.06
CA GLN A 63 16.33 3.51 9.43
C GLN A 63 16.44 2.44 8.34
N SER A 64 15.32 2.08 7.71
CA SER A 64 15.32 1.08 6.63
C SER A 64 16.01 1.56 5.33
N GLY A 65 16.14 2.88 5.13
CA GLY A 65 16.73 3.53 3.94
C GLY A 65 15.99 3.31 2.61
N GLY A 66 15.13 2.31 2.49
CA GLY A 66 14.65 1.79 1.21
C GLY A 66 13.84 2.78 0.36
N VAL A 67 13.15 3.74 0.96
CA VAL A 67 12.24 4.63 0.22
C VAL A 67 12.99 5.61 -0.69
N LYS A 68 14.13 6.15 -0.25
CA LYS A 68 14.91 7.12 -1.05
C LYS A 68 15.98 6.47 -1.91
N TYR A 69 16.63 5.42 -1.41
CA TYR A 69 17.65 4.73 -2.19
C TYR A 69 17.03 3.89 -3.33
N ARG A 70 15.80 3.37 -3.13
CA ARG A 70 15.14 2.44 -4.09
C ARG A 70 13.64 2.68 -4.20
N PRO A 71 13.19 3.91 -4.55
CA PRO A 71 11.78 4.31 -4.50
C PRO A 71 10.88 3.41 -5.33
N SER A 72 11.25 3.12 -6.59
CA SER A 72 10.43 2.31 -7.48
C SER A 72 10.28 0.86 -6.99
N THR A 73 11.37 0.27 -6.48
CA THR A 73 11.37 -1.09 -5.95
C THR A 73 10.56 -1.18 -4.66
N ARG A 74 10.73 -0.23 -3.73
CA ARG A 74 9.97 -0.18 -2.47
C ARG A 74 8.49 0.06 -2.72
N TYR A 75 8.15 0.99 -3.62
CA TYR A 75 6.79 1.28 -4.03
C TYR A 75 6.10 0.06 -4.64
N GLY A 76 6.75 -0.58 -5.63
CA GLY A 76 6.21 -1.77 -6.29
C GLY A 76 6.02 -2.97 -5.35
N ARG A 77 6.94 -3.18 -4.39
CA ARG A 77 6.79 -4.24 -3.36
C ARG A 77 5.61 -4.00 -2.44
N THR A 78 5.39 -2.76 -2.02
CA THR A 78 4.29 -2.40 -1.13
C THR A 78 2.95 -2.56 -1.86
N LEU A 79 2.84 -2.04 -3.09
CA LEU A 79 1.66 -2.26 -3.93
C LEU A 79 1.41 -3.74 -4.24
N ARG A 80 2.47 -4.54 -4.43
CA ARG A 80 2.32 -6.00 -4.61
C ARG A 80 1.71 -6.63 -3.37
N TYR A 81 2.14 -6.25 -2.17
CA TYR A 81 1.57 -6.80 -0.93
C TYR A 81 0.09 -6.43 -0.77
N PHE A 82 -0.29 -5.17 -0.97
CA PHE A 82 -1.71 -4.77 -0.99
C PHE A 82 -2.50 -5.49 -2.08
N ALA A 83 -1.94 -5.65 -3.28
CA ALA A 83 -2.58 -6.40 -4.35
C ALA A 83 -2.78 -7.88 -3.97
N MET A 84 -1.86 -8.50 -3.24
CA MET A 84 -2.02 -9.89 -2.77
C MET A 84 -3.17 -10.00 -1.78
N GLN A 85 -3.23 -9.12 -0.78
CA GLN A 85 -4.32 -9.09 0.21
C GLN A 85 -5.71 -9.01 -0.44
N LEU A 86 -5.80 -8.33 -1.58
CA LEU A 86 -7.06 -8.09 -2.27
C LEU A 86 -7.37 -9.12 -3.35
N PHE A 87 -6.37 -9.54 -4.15
CA PHE A 87 -6.60 -10.19 -5.45
C PHE A 87 -5.87 -11.53 -5.64
N ALA A 88 -4.94 -11.90 -4.75
CA ALA A 88 -4.22 -13.17 -4.87
C ALA A 88 -4.92 -14.30 -4.12
N GLY A 89 -4.50 -15.54 -4.40
CA GLY A 89 -4.98 -16.71 -3.67
C GLY A 89 -4.57 -16.73 -2.19
N ALA A 90 -5.31 -17.48 -1.39
CA ALA A 90 -5.21 -17.47 0.07
C ALA A 90 -3.84 -17.97 0.58
N GLU A 91 -3.33 -19.10 0.06
CA GLU A 91 -2.05 -19.68 0.48
C GLU A 91 -0.88 -18.71 0.21
N GLN A 92 -0.83 -18.18 -1.02
CA GLN A 92 0.21 -17.23 -1.44
C GLN A 92 0.20 -16.00 -0.54
N THR A 93 -0.99 -15.51 -0.19
CA THR A 93 -1.14 -14.31 0.63
C THR A 93 -0.80 -14.58 2.10
N CYS A 94 -1.18 -15.73 2.65
CA CYS A 94 -0.76 -16.14 4.00
C CYS A 94 0.77 -16.23 4.11
N ARG A 95 1.41 -16.84 3.10
CA ARG A 95 2.88 -16.93 3.04
C ARG A 95 3.53 -15.54 2.98
N ALA A 96 2.97 -14.63 2.21
CA ALA A 96 3.46 -13.26 2.12
C ALA A 96 3.31 -12.50 3.45
N ALA A 97 2.21 -12.71 4.17
CA ALA A 97 1.97 -12.14 5.49
C ALA A 97 2.98 -12.66 6.53
N ASP A 98 3.24 -13.97 6.54
CA ASP A 98 4.26 -14.58 7.40
C ASP A 98 5.66 -13.99 7.15
N VAL A 99 6.05 -13.91 5.88
CA VAL A 99 7.32 -13.31 5.47
C VAL A 99 7.40 -11.83 5.86
N LEU A 100 6.28 -11.10 5.79
CA LEU A 100 6.26 -9.69 6.16
C LEU A 100 6.61 -9.49 7.64
N VAL A 101 6.16 -10.37 8.54
CA VAL A 101 6.51 -10.31 9.97
C VAL A 101 8.02 -10.38 10.15
N LYS A 102 8.71 -11.33 9.48
CA LYS A 102 10.17 -11.45 9.53
C LYS A 102 10.89 -10.22 8.99
N VAL A 103 10.42 -9.68 7.87
CA VAL A 103 10.96 -8.45 7.27
C VAL A 103 10.78 -7.25 8.19
N HIS A 104 9.63 -7.13 8.84
CA HIS A 104 9.33 -6.05 9.79
C HIS A 104 10.12 -6.17 11.09
N SER A 105 10.59 -7.36 11.48
CA SER A 105 11.45 -7.53 12.67
C SER A 105 12.77 -6.77 12.60
N LYS A 106 13.20 -6.28 11.42
CA LYS A 106 14.36 -5.38 11.29
C LYS A 106 14.02 -3.91 11.59
N ALA A 107 12.77 -3.51 11.40
CA ALA A 107 12.33 -2.13 11.57
C ALA A 107 11.89 -1.88 13.02
N ILE A 108 12.89 -1.78 13.89
CA ILE A 108 12.74 -1.63 15.34
C ILE A 108 13.87 -0.73 15.88
N GLY A 109 13.56 0.13 16.84
CA GLY A 109 14.53 1.08 17.40
C GLY A 109 13.91 2.21 18.21
N HIS A 110 14.68 3.27 18.41
CA HIS A 110 14.22 4.48 19.10
C HIS A 110 13.91 5.59 18.10
N ASP A 111 12.76 6.22 18.24
CA ASP A 111 12.39 7.39 17.46
C ASP A 111 13.17 8.62 17.97
N PRO A 112 13.99 9.26 17.10
CA PRO A 112 14.77 10.43 17.51
C PRO A 112 13.91 11.67 17.82
N VAL A 113 12.63 11.69 17.44
CA VAL A 113 11.73 12.83 17.64
C VAL A 113 11.06 12.77 19.01
N THR A 114 10.47 11.63 19.36
CA THR A 114 9.74 11.45 20.62
C THR A 114 10.57 10.79 21.72
N GLY A 115 11.69 10.15 21.38
CA GLY A 115 12.48 9.31 22.28
C GLY A 115 11.84 7.94 22.58
N GLY A 116 10.65 7.66 22.03
CA GLY A 116 9.94 6.39 22.23
C GLY A 116 10.55 5.23 21.45
N GLU A 117 10.12 4.01 21.78
CA GLU A 117 10.42 2.81 21.00
C GLU A 117 9.44 2.66 19.83
N TYR A 118 9.97 2.41 18.63
CA TYR A 118 9.19 1.91 17.50
C TYR A 118 9.50 0.45 17.23
N ASP A 119 8.47 -0.26 16.79
CA ASP A 119 8.53 -1.63 16.29
C ASP A 119 7.48 -1.75 15.20
N ALA A 120 7.90 -2.10 13.98
CA ALA A 120 7.00 -2.26 12.85
C ALA A 120 6.00 -3.40 13.06
N ASN A 121 6.31 -4.41 13.86
CA ASN A 121 5.39 -5.50 14.21
C ASN A 121 4.47 -5.15 15.39
N LYS A 122 4.59 -3.97 16.01
CA LYS A 122 3.64 -3.51 17.03
C LYS A 122 2.22 -3.41 16.44
N PRO A 123 1.19 -3.99 17.07
CA PRO A 123 -0.18 -3.99 16.54
C PRO A 123 -0.72 -2.60 16.20
N SER A 124 -0.45 -1.60 17.05
CA SER A 124 -0.89 -0.22 16.82
C SER A 124 -0.23 0.42 15.60
N SER A 125 1.05 0.11 15.33
CA SER A 125 1.78 0.60 14.16
C SER A 125 1.22 0.02 12.87
N GLN A 126 0.92 -1.28 12.86
CA GLN A 126 0.27 -1.92 11.71
C GLN A 126 -1.15 -1.39 11.51
N LEU A 127 -1.92 -1.16 12.59
CA LEU A 127 -3.26 -0.60 12.53
C LEU A 127 -3.25 0.81 11.92
N TRP A 128 -2.28 1.66 12.27
CA TRP A 128 -2.12 2.99 11.68
C TRP A 128 -2.00 2.92 10.16
N ILE A 129 -1.05 2.13 9.66
CA ILE A 129 -0.82 1.96 8.22
C ILE A 129 -2.05 1.37 7.53
N HIS A 130 -2.70 0.37 8.15
CA HIS A 130 -3.90 -0.26 7.60
C HIS A 130 -5.03 0.76 7.46
N MET A 131 -5.33 1.52 8.52
CA MET A 131 -6.41 2.50 8.51
C MET A 131 -6.11 3.68 7.59
N THR A 132 -4.88 4.19 7.55
CA THR A 132 -4.49 5.23 6.59
C THR A 132 -4.66 4.76 5.15
N ALA A 133 -4.35 3.49 4.85
CA ALA A 133 -4.50 2.92 3.52
C ALA A 133 -5.97 2.80 3.12
N TRP A 134 -6.77 2.05 3.88
CA TRP A 134 -8.18 1.83 3.58
C TRP A 134 -8.97 3.14 3.50
N HIS A 135 -8.76 4.06 4.46
CA HIS A 135 -9.43 5.36 4.43
C HIS A 135 -8.97 6.22 3.25
N SER A 136 -7.67 6.28 2.93
CA SER A 136 -7.17 7.10 1.82
C SER A 136 -7.69 6.63 0.46
N ILE A 137 -7.78 5.32 0.31
CA ILE A 137 -8.26 4.68 -0.92
C ILE A 137 -9.74 4.98 -1.12
N LEU A 138 -10.56 4.79 -0.08
CA LEU A 138 -11.98 5.16 -0.13
C LEU A 138 -12.15 6.67 -0.37
N LYS A 139 -11.43 7.53 0.37
CA LYS A 139 -11.53 8.99 0.23
C LYS A 139 -11.27 9.45 -1.21
N CYS A 140 -10.22 8.93 -1.85
CA CYS A 140 -9.88 9.26 -3.24
C CYS A 140 -10.90 8.67 -4.23
N TYR A 141 -11.41 7.47 -3.97
CA TYR A 141 -12.50 6.86 -4.76
C TYR A 141 -13.76 7.73 -4.74
N GLU A 142 -14.19 8.21 -3.57
CA GLU A 142 -15.39 9.02 -3.44
C GLU A 142 -15.22 10.42 -4.07
N MET A 143 -14.05 11.02 -3.92
CA MET A 143 -13.78 12.37 -4.42
C MET A 143 -13.54 12.43 -5.94
N PHE A 144 -12.79 11.47 -6.47
CA PHE A 144 -12.28 11.49 -7.86
C PHE A 144 -12.73 10.30 -8.71
N GLY A 145 -13.38 9.31 -8.10
CA GLY A 145 -13.96 8.17 -8.79
C GLY A 145 -15.47 8.34 -9.04
N PRO A 146 -16.22 7.22 -9.06
CA PRO A 146 -17.66 7.21 -9.35
C PRO A 146 -18.51 7.99 -8.34
N GLY A 147 -18.10 8.09 -7.08
CA GLY A 147 -18.85 8.80 -6.03
C GLY A 147 -18.82 8.07 -4.70
N ARG A 148 -19.62 8.56 -3.75
CA ARG A 148 -19.80 7.93 -2.44
C ARG A 148 -20.42 6.55 -2.59
N LEU A 149 -20.02 5.63 -1.72
CA LEU A 149 -20.66 4.33 -1.58
C LEU A 149 -22.07 4.51 -0.99
N SER A 150 -22.96 3.53 -1.23
CA SER A 150 -24.15 3.41 -0.40
C SER A 150 -23.77 3.02 1.03
N GLU A 151 -24.70 3.16 1.96
CA GLU A 151 -24.49 2.74 3.36
C GLU A 151 -24.13 1.25 3.46
N ASP A 152 -24.87 0.38 2.74
CA ASP A 152 -24.59 -1.06 2.71
C ASP A 152 -23.20 -1.38 2.12
N GLU A 153 -22.84 -0.72 1.01
CA GLU A 153 -21.52 -0.93 0.40
C GLU A 153 -20.40 -0.47 1.34
N GLU A 154 -20.61 0.63 2.06
CA GLU A 154 -19.63 1.13 3.00
C GLU A 154 -19.49 0.23 4.23
N ASN A 155 -20.59 -0.28 4.79
CA ASN A 155 -20.59 -1.26 5.86
C ASN A 155 -19.84 -2.53 5.45
N GLN A 156 -20.07 -3.02 4.23
CA GLN A 156 -19.33 -4.14 3.67
C GLN A 156 -17.84 -3.82 3.51
N PHE A 157 -17.49 -2.63 3.01
CA PHE A 157 -16.08 -2.21 2.85
C PHE A 157 -15.32 -2.20 4.18
N TRP A 158 -15.94 -1.71 5.27
CA TRP A 158 -15.31 -1.71 6.59
C TRP A 158 -15.26 -3.10 7.23
N ALA A 159 -16.23 -3.98 6.97
CA ALA A 159 -16.15 -5.39 7.38
C ALA A 159 -15.00 -6.12 6.65
N GLU A 160 -14.85 -5.90 5.35
CA GLU A 160 -13.73 -6.42 4.54
C GLU A 160 -12.39 -5.86 5.01
N CYS A 161 -12.33 -4.58 5.38
CA CYS A 161 -11.15 -3.95 5.99
C CYS A 161 -10.71 -4.71 7.26
N ARG A 162 -11.66 -5.02 8.14
CA ARG A 162 -11.42 -5.75 9.38
C ARG A 162 -11.02 -7.20 9.14
N GLU A 163 -11.57 -7.84 8.12
CA GLU A 163 -11.15 -9.19 7.73
C GLU A 163 -9.69 -9.19 7.27
N ILE A 164 -9.32 -8.29 6.36
CA ILE A 164 -7.96 -8.18 5.83
C ILE A 164 -6.93 -7.80 6.90
N ALA A 165 -7.31 -7.01 7.91
CA ALA A 165 -6.43 -6.66 9.04
C ALA A 165 -5.83 -7.90 9.75
N LYS A 166 -6.53 -9.04 9.70
CA LYS A 166 -6.06 -10.30 10.29
C LYS A 166 -4.77 -10.84 9.64
N LEU A 167 -4.40 -10.38 8.45
CA LEU A 167 -3.14 -10.73 7.78
C LEU A 167 -1.92 -10.00 8.36
N GLN A 168 -2.11 -9.09 9.31
CA GLN A 168 -1.05 -8.37 9.99
C GLN A 168 -1.11 -8.63 11.50
N THR A 169 -0.18 -8.07 12.26
CA THR A 169 -0.13 -8.22 13.73
C THR A 169 -1.23 -7.46 14.46
N ILE A 170 -2.19 -6.88 13.73
CA ILE A 170 -3.30 -6.08 14.22
C ILE A 170 -4.23 -6.96 15.06
N ASP A 171 -4.68 -6.42 16.19
CA ASP A 171 -5.83 -6.97 16.91
C ASP A 171 -7.12 -6.60 16.16
N PRO A 172 -7.85 -7.56 15.56
CA PRO A 172 -9.05 -7.28 14.78
C PRO A 172 -10.19 -6.63 15.60
N SER A 173 -10.15 -6.68 16.93
CA SER A 173 -11.12 -5.99 17.79
C SER A 173 -10.90 -4.48 17.86
N THR A 174 -9.69 -4.02 17.52
CA THR A 174 -9.31 -2.60 17.53
C THR A 174 -9.54 -1.89 16.19
N VAL A 175 -9.89 -2.66 15.14
CA VAL A 175 -10.13 -2.12 13.81
C VAL A 175 -11.52 -1.47 13.76
N PRO A 176 -11.62 -0.17 13.43
CA PRO A 176 -12.89 0.51 13.23
C PRO A 176 -13.80 -0.20 12.23
N ALA A 177 -15.09 -0.34 12.56
CA ALA A 177 -16.10 -1.03 11.77
C ALA A 177 -17.09 -0.10 11.04
N SER A 178 -16.97 1.22 11.22
CA SER A 178 -17.84 2.24 10.60
C SER A 178 -17.08 3.53 10.31
N ARG A 179 -17.64 4.42 9.48
CA ARG A 179 -17.05 5.73 9.19
C ARG A 179 -16.86 6.57 10.45
N GLU A 180 -17.84 6.53 11.34
CA GLU A 180 -17.84 7.24 12.61
C GLU A 180 -16.71 6.76 13.51
N GLU A 181 -16.49 5.45 13.59
CA GLU A 181 -15.37 4.85 14.32
C GLU A 181 -14.03 5.17 13.65
N VAL A 182 -13.95 5.18 12.32
CA VAL A 182 -12.74 5.55 11.57
C VAL A 182 -12.38 7.01 11.84
N HIS A 183 -13.35 7.92 11.82
CA HIS A 183 -13.13 9.31 12.18
C HIS A 183 -12.63 9.46 13.61
N ARG A 184 -13.24 8.73 14.56
CA ARG A 184 -12.82 8.72 15.96
C ARG A 184 -11.39 8.21 16.12
N TYR A 185 -11.05 7.10 15.46
CA TYR A 185 -9.70 6.56 15.44
C TYR A 185 -8.66 7.59 14.99
N PHE A 186 -8.93 8.36 13.92
CA PHE A 186 -8.01 9.39 13.46
C PHE A 186 -7.92 10.60 14.41
N GLU A 187 -9.00 11.02 15.06
CA GLU A 187 -8.94 12.09 16.06
C GLU A 187 -8.22 11.62 17.33
N ASP A 188 -8.39 10.37 17.75
CA ASP A 188 -7.68 9.77 18.89
C ASP A 188 -6.18 9.60 18.59
N TRP A 189 -5.82 9.31 17.34
CA TRP A 189 -4.42 9.22 16.92
C TRP A 189 -3.76 10.59 16.78
N ARG A 190 -4.53 11.63 16.47
CA ARG A 190 -4.04 12.98 16.14
C ARG A 190 -3.00 13.57 17.10
N PRO A 191 -3.11 13.42 18.44
CA PRO A 191 -2.11 13.95 19.37
C PRO A 191 -0.70 13.34 19.21
N HIS A 192 -0.58 12.16 18.58
CA HIS A 192 0.69 11.49 18.33
C HIS A 192 1.40 12.00 17.08
N LEU A 193 0.71 12.77 16.23
CA LEU A 193 1.25 13.20 14.94
C LEU A 193 2.35 14.25 15.11
N ALA A 194 3.43 14.09 14.35
CA ALA A 194 4.56 15.01 14.33
C ALA A 194 4.90 15.45 12.90
N ALA A 195 5.22 16.74 12.75
CA ALA A 195 5.74 17.30 11.51
C ALA A 195 7.28 17.23 11.48
N SER A 196 7.86 16.04 11.77
CA SER A 196 9.31 15.85 11.86
C SER A 196 10.03 16.15 10.54
N GLU A 197 11.35 16.36 10.59
CA GLU A 197 12.15 16.56 9.38
C GLU A 197 11.99 15.39 8.40
N ALA A 198 12.02 14.15 8.92
CA ALA A 198 11.78 12.95 8.14
C ALA A 198 10.38 12.94 7.48
N ALA A 199 9.35 13.39 8.22
CA ALA A 199 8.00 13.49 7.69
C ALA A 199 7.92 14.53 6.57
N GLN A 200 8.45 15.74 6.76
CA GLN A 200 8.49 16.78 5.74
C GLN A 200 9.17 16.27 4.48
N ASP A 201 10.39 15.78 4.66
CA ASP A 201 11.26 15.33 3.59
C ASP A 201 10.59 14.23 2.74
N MET A 202 9.92 13.28 3.39
CA MET A 202 9.21 12.23 2.66
C MET A 202 7.94 12.72 1.98
N ILE A 203 7.15 13.57 2.63
CA ILE A 203 5.92 14.11 2.05
C ILE A 203 6.26 14.92 0.79
N HIS A 204 7.25 15.82 0.85
CA HIS A 204 7.68 16.61 -0.31
C HIS A 204 8.33 15.77 -1.41
N PHE A 205 8.92 14.62 -1.06
CA PHE A 205 9.44 13.65 -2.03
C PHE A 205 8.31 12.90 -2.77
N ILE A 206 7.25 12.49 -2.08
CA ILE A 206 6.18 11.64 -2.64
C ILE A 206 5.09 12.45 -3.35
N ILE A 207 4.65 13.58 -2.79
CA ILE A 207 3.54 14.39 -3.30
C ILE A 207 3.64 14.73 -4.80
N PRO A 208 4.82 15.00 -5.39
CA PRO A 208 4.96 15.22 -6.83
C PRO A 208 4.64 13.99 -7.70
N LEU A 209 4.44 12.81 -7.11
CA LEU A 209 4.14 11.51 -7.75
C LEU A 209 5.24 10.95 -8.67
N LYS A 210 6.39 11.64 -8.78
CA LYS A 210 7.53 11.22 -9.61
C LYS A 210 8.14 9.89 -9.16
N VAL A 211 7.99 9.54 -7.87
CA VAL A 211 8.50 8.30 -7.28
C VAL A 211 7.88 7.03 -7.89
N ALA A 212 6.69 7.16 -8.49
CA ALA A 212 5.98 6.06 -9.12
C ALA A 212 6.41 5.86 -10.59
N LEU A 213 7.19 6.78 -11.18
CA LEU A 213 7.71 6.63 -12.53
C LEU A 213 8.94 5.73 -12.55
N PRO A 214 9.14 4.92 -13.61
CA PRO A 214 10.35 4.13 -13.76
C PRO A 214 11.61 5.00 -13.78
N PRO A 215 12.69 4.62 -13.08
CA PRO A 215 13.93 5.40 -13.04
C PRO A 215 14.48 5.72 -14.44
N GLY A 216 14.49 4.72 -15.33
CA GLY A 216 15.00 4.82 -16.70
C GLY A 216 14.07 5.49 -17.72
N MET A 217 12.92 6.03 -17.30
CA MET A 217 12.02 6.73 -18.23
C MET A 217 12.72 7.99 -18.82
N PRO A 218 12.76 8.14 -20.17
CA PRO A 218 13.34 9.31 -20.83
C PRO A 218 12.76 10.65 -20.35
N ALA A 219 13.60 11.69 -20.30
CA ALA A 219 13.21 13.00 -19.79
C ALA A 219 12.02 13.62 -20.54
N TRP A 220 11.94 13.44 -21.86
CA TRP A 220 10.82 13.96 -22.66
C TRP A 220 9.49 13.30 -22.30
N GLN A 221 9.48 12.01 -21.92
CA GLN A 221 8.27 11.32 -21.47
C GLN A 221 7.85 11.83 -20.08
N LYS A 222 8.82 12.03 -19.18
CA LYS A 222 8.55 12.64 -17.86
C LYS A 222 7.97 14.05 -18.03
N ALA A 223 8.49 14.84 -18.96
CA ALA A 223 7.98 16.17 -19.28
C ALA A 223 6.55 16.13 -19.85
N LEU A 224 6.26 15.16 -20.73
CA LEU A 224 4.92 14.97 -21.29
C LEU A 224 3.88 14.61 -20.20
N LEU A 225 4.28 13.81 -19.20
CA LEU A 225 3.41 13.41 -18.08
C LEU A 225 3.29 14.46 -16.97
N ALA A 226 4.19 15.45 -16.93
CA ALA A 226 4.29 16.41 -15.83
C ALA A 226 2.99 17.19 -15.55
N PRO A 227 2.22 17.68 -16.55
CA PRO A 227 0.95 18.36 -16.28
C PRO A 227 -0.07 17.46 -15.61
N ALA A 228 -0.21 16.21 -16.07
CA ALA A 228 -1.13 15.25 -15.48
C ALA A 228 -0.74 14.90 -14.03
N MET A 229 0.55 14.66 -13.78
CA MET A 229 1.07 14.42 -12.42
C MET A 229 0.86 15.62 -11.49
N TRP A 230 1.04 16.84 -11.99
CA TRP A 230 0.78 18.05 -11.22
C TRP A 230 -0.70 18.15 -10.83
N VAL A 231 -1.63 17.93 -11.77
CA VAL A 231 -3.08 17.91 -11.48
C VAL A 231 -3.41 16.83 -10.44
N MET A 232 -2.85 15.63 -10.58
CA MET A 232 -3.04 14.53 -9.63
C MET A 232 -2.48 14.84 -8.26
N SER A 233 -1.27 15.39 -8.18
CA SER A 233 -0.62 15.84 -6.94
C SER A 233 -1.49 16.86 -6.19
N LYS A 234 -2.00 17.88 -6.90
CA LYS A 234 -2.94 18.85 -6.32
C LYS A 234 -4.26 18.20 -5.91
N GLY A 235 -4.72 17.18 -6.64
CA GLY A 235 -5.83 16.32 -6.25
C GLY A 235 -5.58 15.65 -4.89
N VAL A 236 -4.43 15.01 -4.69
CA VAL A 236 -4.03 14.40 -3.42
C VAL A 236 -4.07 15.43 -2.29
N ILE A 237 -3.42 16.58 -2.46
CA ILE A 237 -3.41 17.66 -1.44
C ILE A 237 -4.82 18.12 -1.08
N SER A 238 -5.73 18.20 -2.08
CA SER A 238 -7.12 18.63 -1.84
C SER A 238 -7.91 17.70 -0.93
N THR A 239 -7.44 16.46 -0.72
CA THR A 239 -8.07 15.48 0.18
C THR A 239 -7.66 15.62 1.65
N TYR A 240 -6.69 16.48 1.97
CA TYR A 240 -6.10 16.57 3.31
C TYR A 240 -6.93 17.52 4.16
N PRO A 241 -7.13 17.21 5.45
CA PRO A 241 -7.63 18.21 6.38
C PRO A 241 -6.62 19.36 6.49
N ARG A 242 -7.11 20.56 6.80
CA ARG A 242 -6.28 21.79 6.82
C ARG A 242 -5.05 21.65 7.71
N TYR A 243 -5.21 21.09 8.91
CA TYR A 243 -4.10 20.94 9.86
C TYR A 243 -2.97 20.06 9.31
N MET A 244 -3.26 18.98 8.56
CA MET A 244 -2.21 18.16 7.94
C MET A 244 -1.49 18.91 6.83
N ARG A 245 -2.18 19.79 6.09
CA ARG A 245 -1.53 20.65 5.08
C ARG A 245 -0.59 21.65 5.74
N GLU A 246 -1.01 22.25 6.85
CA GLU A 246 -0.18 23.16 7.65
C GLU A 246 1.04 22.43 8.22
N MET A 247 0.83 21.25 8.83
CA MET A 247 1.90 20.39 9.32
C MET A 247 2.90 20.05 8.21
N ALA A 248 2.46 19.67 7.01
CA ALA A 248 3.33 19.35 5.88
C ALA A 248 3.85 20.57 5.08
N ASN A 249 3.56 21.79 5.51
CA ASN A 249 3.87 23.02 4.76
C ASN A 249 3.39 22.97 3.28
N LEU A 250 2.21 22.40 3.04
CA LEU A 250 1.59 22.29 1.73
C LEU A 250 0.62 23.46 1.49
N ARG A 251 1.03 24.41 0.67
CA ARG A 251 0.21 25.59 0.33
C ARG A 251 -0.71 25.30 -0.87
N GLN A 252 -2.01 25.26 -0.60
CA GLN A 252 -3.05 25.11 -1.63
C GLN A 252 -4.37 25.73 -1.15
N GLY A 253 -4.91 26.67 -1.93
CA GLY A 253 -6.16 27.37 -1.60
C GLY A 253 -7.43 26.63 -2.08
N PRO A 254 -8.61 27.01 -1.56
CA PRO A 254 -9.89 26.32 -1.85
C PRO A 254 -10.31 26.42 -3.32
N LEU A 255 -9.94 27.50 -4.02
CA LEU A 255 -10.20 27.63 -5.46
C LEU A 255 -9.44 26.57 -6.26
N LEU A 256 -8.19 26.30 -5.89
CA LEU A 256 -7.39 25.28 -6.56
C LEU A 256 -7.91 23.87 -6.21
N ASP A 257 -8.31 23.63 -4.96
CA ASP A 257 -8.99 22.38 -4.54
C ASP A 257 -10.20 22.07 -5.43
N ALA A 258 -11.06 23.06 -5.66
CA ALA A 258 -12.23 22.93 -6.52
C ALA A 258 -11.83 22.71 -7.99
N ALA A 259 -10.88 23.50 -8.50
CA ALA A 259 -10.45 23.48 -9.89
C ALA A 259 -9.83 22.14 -10.32
N VAL A 260 -9.10 21.46 -9.43
CA VAL A 260 -8.45 20.17 -9.76
C VAL A 260 -9.38 18.97 -9.67
N ARG A 261 -10.59 19.14 -9.11
CA ARG A 261 -11.53 18.03 -8.91
C ARG A 261 -12.05 17.44 -10.21
N ILE A 262 -12.54 18.28 -11.12
CA ILE A 262 -13.09 17.83 -12.41
C ILE A 262 -12.02 17.20 -13.30
N PRO A 263 -10.84 17.81 -13.52
CA PRO A 263 -9.77 17.19 -14.28
C PRO A 263 -9.34 15.83 -13.73
N ASN A 264 -9.19 15.69 -12.40
CA ASN A 264 -8.88 14.40 -11.79
C ASN A 264 -9.97 13.36 -12.03
N LYS A 265 -11.25 13.74 -11.87
CA LYS A 265 -12.37 12.84 -12.17
C LYS A 265 -12.35 12.35 -13.61
N LEU A 266 -12.17 13.25 -14.57
CA LEU A 266 -12.14 12.91 -15.99
C LEU A 266 -10.95 12.02 -16.33
N LEU A 267 -9.76 12.32 -15.82
CA LEU A 267 -8.56 11.52 -16.05
C LEU A 267 -8.76 10.08 -15.56
N HIS A 268 -9.26 9.90 -14.34
CA HIS A 268 -9.46 8.56 -13.78
C HIS A 268 -10.64 7.82 -14.42
N ALA A 269 -11.71 8.51 -14.82
CA ALA A 269 -12.80 7.91 -15.59
C ALA A 269 -12.34 7.43 -16.97
N LEU A 270 -11.48 8.19 -17.65
CA LEU A 270 -10.88 7.78 -18.93
C LEU A 270 -9.97 6.56 -18.76
N LEU A 271 -9.13 6.55 -17.71
CA LEU A 271 -8.33 5.39 -17.37
C LEU A 271 -9.23 4.18 -17.13
N PHE A 272 -10.26 4.29 -16.29
CA PHE A 272 -11.15 3.18 -15.95
C PHE A 272 -11.85 2.57 -17.18
N ARG A 273 -12.30 3.41 -18.12
CA ARG A 273 -12.96 2.97 -19.37
C ARG A 273 -12.07 2.13 -20.27
N SER A 274 -10.75 2.33 -20.26
CA SER A 274 -9.83 1.60 -21.12
C SER A 274 -9.06 0.52 -20.36
N LEU A 275 -9.39 -0.75 -20.61
CA LEU A 275 -8.68 -1.90 -20.03
C LEU A 275 -7.18 -1.88 -20.36
N ASN A 276 -6.83 -1.55 -21.60
CA ASN A 276 -5.43 -1.44 -22.02
C ASN A 276 -4.71 -0.30 -21.30
N ALA A 277 -5.35 0.88 -21.15
CA ALA A 277 -4.74 1.99 -20.42
C ALA A 277 -4.55 1.66 -18.93
N ARG A 278 -5.52 0.98 -18.29
CA ARG A 278 -5.38 0.51 -16.91
C ARG A 278 -4.21 -0.42 -16.72
N LEU A 279 -4.12 -1.47 -17.54
CA LEU A 279 -3.04 -2.46 -17.42
C LEU A 279 -1.68 -1.87 -17.79
N ALA A 280 -1.62 -0.99 -18.80
CA ALA A 280 -0.39 -0.30 -19.16
C ALA A 280 0.08 0.65 -18.05
N LEU A 281 -0.82 1.44 -17.47
CA LEU A 281 -0.48 2.32 -16.35
C LEU A 281 -0.10 1.52 -15.11
N PHE A 282 -0.86 0.49 -14.75
CA PHE A 282 -0.55 -0.35 -13.60
C PHE A 282 0.79 -1.09 -13.78
N GLY A 283 1.06 -1.62 -14.97
CA GLY A 283 2.34 -2.23 -15.31
C GLY A 283 3.53 -1.27 -15.30
N LEU A 284 3.29 0.00 -15.62
CA LEU A 284 4.30 1.05 -15.51
C LEU A 284 4.63 1.40 -14.05
N LEU A 285 3.59 1.55 -13.21
CA LEU A 285 3.74 2.01 -11.82
C LEU A 285 4.17 0.87 -10.87
N ALA A 286 3.65 -0.34 -11.09
CA ALA A 286 3.81 -1.48 -10.20
C ALA A 286 3.99 -2.79 -11.00
N PRO A 287 5.10 -2.94 -11.74
CA PRO A 287 5.35 -4.13 -12.54
C PRO A 287 5.34 -5.40 -11.68
N GLN A 288 5.84 -5.36 -10.43
CA GLN A 288 5.84 -6.53 -9.54
C GLN A 288 4.43 -6.91 -9.04
N ALA A 289 3.48 -5.97 -9.03
CA ALA A 289 2.09 -6.23 -8.62
C ALA A 289 1.21 -6.70 -9.78
N THR A 290 1.67 -6.53 -11.03
CA THR A 290 0.87 -6.80 -12.23
C THR A 290 0.42 -8.25 -12.35
N PRO A 291 1.28 -9.27 -12.11
CA PRO A 291 0.84 -10.67 -12.14
C PRO A 291 -0.27 -10.99 -11.13
N VAL A 292 -0.36 -10.20 -10.05
CA VAL A 292 -1.36 -10.38 -9.00
C VAL A 292 -2.68 -9.69 -9.33
N ALA A 293 -2.62 -8.41 -9.71
CA ALA A 293 -3.83 -7.62 -9.95
C ALA A 293 -4.44 -7.84 -11.35
N ALA A 294 -3.64 -8.19 -12.36
CA ALA A 294 -4.12 -8.31 -13.74
C ALA A 294 -5.21 -9.38 -13.91
N PRO A 295 -5.12 -10.59 -13.32
CA PRO A 295 -6.19 -11.57 -13.35
C PRO A 295 -7.53 -11.02 -12.84
N ALA A 296 -7.53 -10.31 -11.70
CA ALA A 296 -8.73 -9.68 -11.16
C ALA A 296 -9.29 -8.56 -12.07
N ILE A 297 -8.42 -7.69 -12.59
CA ILE A 297 -8.81 -6.62 -13.55
C ILE A 297 -9.42 -7.22 -14.83
N LEU A 298 -8.84 -8.33 -15.29
CA LEU A 298 -9.28 -9.06 -16.48
C LEU A 298 -10.48 -9.97 -16.22
N ARG A 299 -10.87 -10.17 -14.96
CA ARG A 299 -11.89 -11.12 -14.53
C ARG A 299 -11.61 -12.54 -15.05
N ILE A 300 -10.35 -12.97 -14.92
CA ILE A 300 -9.98 -14.37 -15.14
C ILE A 300 -10.54 -15.16 -13.95
N PRO A 301 -11.39 -16.17 -14.15
CA PRO A 301 -11.89 -16.98 -13.06
C PRO A 301 -10.73 -17.77 -12.43
N PRO A 302 -10.66 -17.88 -11.10
CA PRO A 302 -9.69 -18.75 -10.43
C PRO A 302 -9.99 -20.23 -10.68
N LEU A 303 -9.08 -21.11 -10.29
CA LEU A 303 -9.25 -22.56 -10.36
C LEU A 303 -10.33 -23.07 -9.38
N SER A 304 -10.51 -22.39 -8.26
CA SER A 304 -11.58 -22.60 -7.28
C SER A 304 -12.30 -21.28 -6.99
N ASP A 305 -13.62 -21.31 -6.87
CA ASP A 305 -14.45 -20.17 -6.48
C ASP A 305 -14.45 -19.89 -4.96
N LYS A 306 -13.62 -20.61 -4.18
CA LYS A 306 -13.55 -20.43 -2.74
C LYS A 306 -13.05 -19.03 -2.38
N VAL A 307 -13.79 -18.38 -1.49
CA VAL A 307 -13.36 -17.21 -0.72
C VAL A 307 -13.15 -17.68 0.72
N TRP A 308 -11.98 -17.43 1.27
CA TRP A 308 -11.59 -17.85 2.60
C TRP A 308 -11.81 -16.74 3.63
N GLU A 309 -12.11 -17.14 4.87
CA GLU A 309 -11.77 -16.28 6.02
C GLU A 309 -10.26 -16.38 6.30
N VAL A 310 -9.64 -15.28 6.75
CA VAL A 310 -8.17 -15.22 6.95
C VAL A 310 -7.70 -16.26 7.96
N ARG A 311 -8.44 -16.42 9.07
CA ARG A 311 -8.07 -17.38 10.12
C ARG A 311 -8.27 -18.83 9.68
N GLU A 312 -9.31 -19.09 8.89
CA GLU A 312 -9.55 -20.41 8.29
C GLU A 312 -8.39 -20.79 7.37
N ALA A 313 -7.98 -19.89 6.46
CA ALA A 313 -6.88 -20.15 5.54
C ALA A 313 -5.54 -20.34 6.26
N GLN A 314 -5.23 -19.49 7.25
CA GLN A 314 -3.99 -19.63 8.02
C GLN A 314 -3.90 -20.99 8.71
N ALA A 315 -4.97 -21.44 9.37
CA ALA A 315 -5.03 -22.76 9.97
C ALA A 315 -4.92 -23.88 8.92
N HIS A 316 -5.59 -23.74 7.78
CA HIS A 316 -5.59 -24.73 6.71
C HIS A 316 -4.20 -24.90 6.07
N PHE A 317 -3.48 -23.80 5.82
CA PHE A 317 -2.17 -23.81 5.16
C PHE A 317 -0.98 -23.86 6.14
N GLY A 318 -1.24 -23.92 7.46
CA GLY A 318 -0.21 -24.06 8.48
C GLY A 318 0.60 -22.79 8.76
N PHE A 319 -0.04 -21.61 8.71
CA PHE A 319 0.57 -20.34 9.08
C PHE A 319 0.07 -19.86 10.45
N ASP A 320 0.98 -19.34 11.26
CA ASP A 320 0.65 -18.73 12.55
C ASP A 320 -0.16 -17.44 12.37
N ILE A 321 -0.89 -17.08 13.43
CA ILE A 321 -1.46 -15.74 13.55
C ILE A 321 -0.29 -14.73 13.59
N PRO A 322 -0.27 -13.67 12.76
CA PRO A 322 0.92 -12.82 12.62
C PRO A 322 1.42 -12.18 13.92
N SER A 323 0.52 -11.86 14.86
CA SER A 323 0.90 -11.31 16.18
C SER A 323 1.65 -12.32 17.05
N ALA A 324 1.48 -13.62 16.81
CA ALA A 324 2.16 -14.73 17.48
C ALA A 324 3.32 -15.32 16.67
N ALA A 325 3.44 -14.98 15.38
CA ALA A 325 4.47 -15.52 14.49
C ALA A 325 5.89 -15.10 14.92
N HIS A 326 6.86 -15.98 14.65
CA HIS A 326 8.30 -15.76 14.85
C HIS A 326 8.68 -15.18 16.23
N PRO A 327 8.22 -15.75 17.36
CA PRO A 327 8.43 -15.16 18.69
C PRO A 327 9.92 -15.06 19.04
N ASP A 328 10.71 -16.08 18.71
CA ASP A 328 12.15 -16.11 18.99
C ASP A 328 12.91 -15.03 18.21
N LEU A 329 12.63 -14.88 16.92
CA LEU A 329 13.25 -13.84 16.09
C LEU A 329 12.92 -12.44 16.62
N ARG A 330 11.66 -12.19 17.00
CA ARG A 330 11.24 -10.90 17.54
C ARG A 330 11.86 -10.61 18.91
N ALA A 331 11.92 -11.61 19.78
CA ALA A 331 12.56 -11.49 21.09
C ALA A 331 14.06 -11.18 20.95
N LYS A 332 14.77 -11.92 20.08
CA LYS A 332 16.19 -11.66 19.78
C LYS A 332 16.42 -10.23 19.27
N GLN A 333 15.56 -9.73 18.39
CA GLN A 333 15.68 -8.36 17.87
C GLN A 333 15.45 -7.31 18.96
N ARG A 334 14.45 -7.52 19.84
CA ARG A 334 14.22 -6.62 20.98
C ARG A 334 15.41 -6.59 21.92
N GLU A 335 15.92 -7.75 22.34
CA GLU A 335 17.10 -7.84 23.22
C GLU A 335 18.31 -7.15 22.58
N ARG A 336 18.55 -7.40 21.29
CA ARG A 336 19.65 -6.79 20.54
C ARG A 336 19.59 -5.27 20.53
N VAL A 337 18.41 -4.71 20.27
CA VAL A 337 18.25 -3.27 20.02
C VAL A 337 18.06 -2.47 21.30
N PHE A 338 17.24 -2.96 22.23
CA PHE A 338 16.89 -2.24 23.44
C PHE A 338 17.79 -2.57 24.63
N ASP A 339 18.22 -3.84 24.78
CA ASP A 339 19.03 -4.24 25.93
C ASP A 339 20.53 -4.07 25.64
N LYS A 340 20.98 -4.41 24.42
CA LYS A 340 22.40 -4.32 24.01
C LYS A 340 22.77 -3.04 23.28
N GLY A 341 21.79 -2.27 22.80
CA GLY A 341 22.03 -1.04 22.03
C GLY A 341 22.66 -1.27 20.66
N GLU A 342 22.53 -2.47 20.08
CA GLU A 342 23.10 -2.84 18.79
C GLU A 342 22.13 -2.51 17.64
N SER A 343 22.66 -2.36 16.42
CA SER A 343 21.81 -2.23 15.22
C SER A 343 20.98 -3.51 14.99
N PRO A 344 19.73 -3.40 14.49
CA PRO A 344 18.90 -4.57 14.18
C PRO A 344 19.60 -5.54 13.22
N SER A 345 19.38 -6.84 13.44
CA SER A 345 19.89 -7.91 12.59
C SER A 345 19.16 -8.00 11.25
N ASP A 346 19.87 -8.53 10.24
CA ASP A 346 19.34 -8.85 8.90
C ASP A 346 18.77 -10.27 8.80
N GLU A 347 18.82 -11.07 9.87
CA GLU A 347 18.38 -12.48 9.91
C GLU A 347 17.01 -12.70 9.23
N GLY A 348 15.98 -11.97 9.64
CA GLY A 348 14.64 -12.09 9.06
C GLY A 348 14.56 -11.66 7.58
N LEU A 349 15.43 -10.76 7.12
CA LEU A 349 15.53 -10.40 5.70
C LEU A 349 16.16 -11.54 4.89
N LEU A 350 17.27 -12.10 5.40
CA LEU A 350 18.03 -13.16 4.75
C LEU A 350 17.19 -14.45 4.60
N GLU A 351 16.49 -14.86 5.67
CA GLU A 351 15.56 -16.00 5.63
C GLU A 351 14.43 -15.82 4.61
N SER A 352 14.10 -14.56 4.32
CA SER A 352 13.00 -14.18 3.43
C SER A 352 13.42 -13.98 1.98
N GLU A 353 14.72 -13.94 1.65
CA GLU A 353 15.21 -13.68 0.28
C GLU A 353 14.68 -14.67 -0.74
N GLN A 354 14.56 -15.95 -0.37
CA GLN A 354 13.98 -17.00 -1.21
C GLN A 354 12.51 -16.70 -1.60
N HIS A 355 11.80 -15.89 -0.81
CA HIS A 355 10.39 -15.55 -1.01
C HIS A 355 10.17 -14.15 -1.62
N ILE A 356 11.13 -13.23 -1.44
CA ILE A 356 11.01 -11.82 -1.85
C ILE A 356 12.04 -11.40 -2.92
N GLY A 357 12.91 -12.32 -3.34
CA GLY A 357 14.10 -12.06 -4.16
C GLY A 357 15.30 -11.53 -3.35
N VAL A 358 16.50 -11.63 -3.91
CA VAL A 358 17.76 -11.16 -3.29
C VAL A 358 17.64 -9.70 -2.84
N LEU A 359 17.95 -9.44 -1.57
CA LEU A 359 17.99 -8.12 -0.97
C LEU A 359 19.44 -7.61 -0.96
N ASP A 360 20.09 -7.54 -2.12
CA ASP A 360 21.43 -6.96 -2.18
C ASP A 360 21.31 -5.47 -1.87
N VAL A 361 21.70 -5.04 -0.66
CA VAL A 361 21.71 -3.64 -0.20
C VAL A 361 22.70 -2.75 -0.97
N HIS A 362 23.55 -3.32 -1.83
CA HIS A 362 24.57 -2.64 -2.61
C HIS A 362 24.44 -2.73 -4.14
N GLU A 363 23.63 -3.65 -4.71
CA GLU A 363 23.54 -3.79 -6.18
C GLU A 363 22.10 -3.66 -6.73
N ALA A 364 21.79 -2.50 -7.32
CA ALA A 364 20.44 -2.12 -7.79
C ALA A 364 19.98 -2.81 -9.11
N ALA A 365 20.76 -3.72 -9.70
CA ALA A 365 20.61 -4.08 -11.11
C ALA A 365 20.09 -5.50 -11.41
N ARG A 366 19.92 -6.39 -10.42
CA ARG A 366 19.62 -7.83 -10.71
C ARG A 366 18.20 -8.31 -10.47
N VAL A 367 17.29 -7.52 -9.89
CA VAL A 367 15.89 -7.94 -9.74
C VAL A 367 15.12 -7.64 -11.02
N GLY A 368 15.27 -8.51 -12.02
CA GLY A 368 14.63 -8.36 -13.33
C GLY A 368 14.97 -9.40 -14.40
N ARG A 369 15.61 -10.53 -14.06
CA ARG A 369 15.73 -11.68 -14.97
C ARG A 369 15.30 -12.93 -14.22
N ALA A 370 14.01 -13.24 -14.27
CA ALA A 370 13.61 -14.62 -14.33
C ALA A 370 13.86 -15.07 -15.78
N SER A 371 14.53 -16.22 -15.91
CA SER A 371 14.85 -16.93 -17.16
C SER A 371 13.66 -17.05 -18.11
#